data_AF-A0A453Q543-F1
#
_entry.id   AF-A0A453Q543-F1
#
_cell.length_a   1.000
_cell.length_b   1.000
_cell.length_c   1.000
_cell.angle_alpha   90.00
_cell.angle_beta   90.00
_cell.angle_gamma   90.00
#
_symmetry.space_group_name_H-M   'P 1'
#
loop_
_entity.id
_entity.type
_entity.pdbx_description
1 polymer ?
#
loop_
_entity_poly.entity_id
_entity_poly.type
_entity_poly.pdbx_seq_one_letter_code
_entity_poly.pdbx_strand_id
1 'polypeptide(L)' 'QVHEIILFSFLQWVLTTWTNDECTAILKKCHEALPEGGKLIACEPVVPDTTDASTRTRALLENDIFV' A
#
# COMPACT_ATOMS: atom_id res chain seq x y z
N GLN A 1 -12.27 10.96 16.21
CA GLN A 1 -11.67 9.63 15.98
C GLN A 1 -12.37 8.80 14.90
N VAL A 2 -13.60 8.28 15.05
CA VAL A 2 -14.24 7.48 13.96
C VAL A 2 -14.46 8.32 12.67
N HIS A 3 -14.90 9.57 12.80
CA HIS A 3 -15.00 10.49 11.67
C HIS A 3 -13.65 10.88 11.05
N GLU A 4 -12.56 10.92 11.84
CA GLU A 4 -11.21 11.23 11.34
C GLU A 4 -10.60 10.03 10.61
N ILE A 5 -10.85 8.81 11.09
CA ILE A 5 -10.49 7.57 10.39
C ILE A 5 -11.29 7.44 9.07
N ILE A 6 -12.53 7.94 9.04
CA ILE A 6 -13.31 8.01 7.80
C ILE A 6 -12.69 9.03 6.82
N LEU A 7 -12.15 10.16 7.29
CA LEU A 7 -11.41 11.11 6.45
C LEU A 7 -10.07 10.54 5.94
N PHE A 8 -9.44 9.65 6.72
CA PHE A 8 -8.13 9.07 6.43
C PHE A 8 -8.12 7.55 6.65
N SER A 9 -8.22 6.78 5.57
CA SER A 9 -7.99 5.32 5.60
C SER A 9 -6.51 5.00 5.49
N PHE A 10 -6.03 4.00 6.24
CA PHE A 10 -4.63 3.57 6.26
C PHE A 10 -4.50 2.09 5.90
N LEU A 11 -3.64 1.79 4.93
CA LEU A 11 -3.22 0.43 4.56
C LEU A 11 -1.71 0.32 4.77
N GLN A 12 -1.27 -0.71 5.49
CA GLN A 12 0.15 -0.96 5.71
C GLN A 12 0.44 -2.42 5.37
N TRP A 13 1.32 -2.64 4.38
CA TRP A 13 1.79 -3.97 3.98
C TRP A 13 0.64 -4.90 3.57
N VAL A 14 -0.42 -4.33 2.99
CA VAL A 14 -1.60 -5.09 2.56
C VAL A 14 -1.49 -5.36 1.07
N LEU A 15 -1.16 -4.35 0.27
CA LEU A 15 -1.25 -4.43 -1.19
C LEU A 15 -0.15 -5.30 -1.80
N THR A 16 0.98 -5.50 -1.13
CA THR A 16 2.06 -6.36 -1.62
C THR A 16 1.71 -7.85 -1.62
N THR A 17 0.73 -8.28 -0.83
CA THR A 17 0.35 -9.70 -0.67
C THR A 17 -0.67 -10.18 -1.71
N TRP A 18 -1.30 -9.26 -2.43
CA TRP A 18 -2.43 -9.58 -3.30
C TRP A 18 -2.08 -9.41 -4.78
N THR A 19 -2.81 -10.13 -5.63
CA THR A 19 -2.72 -9.93 -7.07
C THR A 19 -3.24 -8.55 -7.47
N ASN A 20 -2.91 -8.09 -8.67
CA ASN A 20 -3.36 -6.79 -9.17
C ASN A 20 -4.90 -6.66 -9.19
N ASP A 21 -5.62 -7.74 -9.50
CA ASP A 21 -7.08 -7.74 -9.54
C ASP A 21 -7.69 -7.61 -8.13
N GLU A 22 -7.10 -8.31 -7.16
CA GLU A 22 -7.49 -8.23 -5.75
C GLU A 22 -7.16 -6.85 -5.16
N CYS A 23 -5.97 -6.30 -5.43
CA CYS A 23 -5.61 -4.93 -5.08
C CYS A 23 -6.61 -3.92 -5.64
N THR A 24 -7.02 -4.09 -6.90
CA THR A 24 -8.03 -3.24 -7.53
C THR A 24 -9.37 -3.34 -6.79
N ALA A 25 -9.79 -4.54 -6.37
CA ALA A 25 -11.01 -4.74 -5.60
C ALA A 25 -10.93 -4.07 -4.21
N ILE A 26 -9.80 -4.22 -3.52
CA ILE A 26 -9.53 -3.60 -2.21
C ILE A 26 -9.60 -2.08 -2.33
N LEU A 27 -8.87 -1.49 -3.28
CA LEU A 27 -8.82 -0.04 -3.47
C LEU A 27 -10.20 0.54 -3.84
N LYS A 28 -11.00 -0.17 -4.63
CA LYS A 28 -12.39 0.21 -4.92
C LYS A 28 -13.24 0.26 -3.65
N LYS A 29 -13.10 -0.73 -2.76
CA LYS A 29 -13.82 -0.76 -1.48
C LYS A 29 -13.37 0.36 -0.55
N CYS A 30 -12.08 0.66 -0.49
CA CYS A 30 -11.57 1.82 0.24
C CYS A 30 -12.15 3.12 -0.31
N HIS A 31 -12.19 3.29 -1.64
CA HIS A 31 -12.77 4.47 -2.26
C HIS A 31 -14.27 4.63 -1.94
N GLU A 32 -15.05 3.54 -2.00
CA GLU A 32 -16.49 3.55 -1.63
C GLU A 32 -16.73 3.89 -0.15
N ALA A 33 -15.78 3.55 0.74
CA ALA A 33 -15.88 3.78 2.17
C ALA A 33 -15.45 5.21 2.59
N LEU A 34 -14.73 5.93 1.73
CA LEU A 34 -14.27 7.29 2.00
C LEU A 34 -15.36 8.31 1.70
N PRO A 35 -15.48 9.38 2.51
CA PRO A 35 -16.35 10.50 2.21
C PRO A 35 -15.75 11.31 1.05
N GLU A 36 -16.53 12.23 0.47
CA GLU A 36 -16.02 13.17 -0.51
C GLU A 36 -14.82 13.95 0.06
N GLY A 37 -13.71 13.94 -0.67
CA GLY A 37 -12.44 14.56 -0.25
C GLY A 37 -11.61 13.74 0.73
N GLY A 38 -12.07 12.55 1.15
CA GLY A 38 -11.30 11.60 1.94
C GLY A 38 -10.07 11.08 1.19
N LYS A 39 -9.04 10.70 1.94
CA LYS A 39 -7.76 10.22 1.38
C LYS A 39 -7.43 8.82 1.90
N LEU A 40 -6.87 8.01 1.02
CA LEU A 40 -6.24 6.74 1.36
C LEU A 40 -4.73 6.96 1.46
N ILE A 41 -4.13 6.49 2.55
CA ILE A 41 -2.68 6.44 2.73
C ILE A 41 -2.26 4.98 2.68
N ALA A 42 -1.46 4.61 1.67
CA ALA A 42 -0.86 3.29 1.56
C ALA A 42 0.63 3.37 1.94
N CYS A 43 1.02 2.59 2.94
CA CYS A 43 2.39 2.44 3.41
C CYS A 43 2.92 1.09 2.91
N GLU A 44 3.42 1.10 1.68
CA GLU A 44 3.94 -0.06 0.97
C GLU A 44 5.40 0.15 0.59
N PRO A 45 6.24 -0.90 0.56
CA PRO A 45 7.55 -0.82 -0.06
C PRO A 45 7.41 -0.51 -1.56
N VAL A 46 8.22 0.43 -2.04
CA VAL A 46 8.30 0.75 -3.47
C VAL A 46 9.67 0.32 -3.96
N VAL A 47 9.69 -0.70 -4.82
CA VAL A 47 10.92 -1.18 -5.46
C VAL A 47 11.39 -0.11 -6.46
N PRO A 48 12.70 0.24 -6.47
CA PRO A 48 13.23 1.21 -7.42
C PRO A 48 13.28 0.63 -8.85
N ASP A 49 13.15 1.48 -9.86
CA ASP A 49 13.24 1.09 -11.28
C ASP A 49 14.59 0.47 -11.66
N THR A 50 15.65 0.81 -10.92
CA THR A 50 16.99 0.24 -11.09
C THR A 50 17.53 -0.21 -9.74
N THR A 51 18.24 -1.33 -9.73
CA THR A 51 18.85 -1.88 -8.52
C THR A 51 20.28 -1.37 -8.35
N ASP A 52 20.67 -1.17 -7.09
CA ASP A 52 22.04 -0.80 -6.69
C ASP A 52 22.52 -1.65 -5.51
N ALA A 53 23.78 -1.45 -5.10
CA ALA A 53 24.38 -2.15 -3.98
C ALA A 53 24.03 -1.54 -2.60
N SER A 54 23.06 -0.63 -2.52
CA SER A 54 22.71 0.03 -1.26
C SER A 54 22.00 -0.92 -0.31
N THR A 55 22.13 -0.67 0.99
CA THR A 55 21.41 -1.41 2.05
C THR A 55 19.90 -1.33 1.85
N ARG A 56 19.38 -0.20 1.34
CA ARG A 56 17.96 0.00 1.05
C ARG A 56 17.47 -0.98 -0.01
N THR A 57 18.14 -1.01 -1.18
CA THR A 57 17.73 -1.88 -2.29
C THR A 57 17.79 -3.34 -1.87
N ARG A 58 18.84 -3.73 -1.14
CA ARG A 58 18.95 -5.09 -0.59
C ARG A 58 17.78 -5.45 0.32
N ALA A 59 17.43 -4.58 1.27
CA ALA A 59 16.33 -4.83 2.20
C ALA A 59 14.97 -4.91 1.48
N LEU A 60 14.73 -4.07 0.47
CA LEU A 60 13.47 -4.11 -0.31
C LEU A 60 13.34 -5.42 -1.10
N LEU A 61 14.40 -5.85 -1.78
CA LEU A 61 14.41 -7.09 -2.57
C LEU A 61 14.38 -8.35 -1.70
N GLU A 62 15.04 -8.34 -0.53
CA GLU A 62 14.97 -9.45 0.43
C GLU A 62 13.53 -9.65 0.92
N ASN A 63 12.78 -8.57 1.20
CA ASN A 63 11.37 -8.65 1.61
C ASN A 63 10.45 -9.16 0.49
N ASP A 64 10.74 -8.83 -0.78
CA ASP A 64 9.93 -9.25 -1.95
C ASP A 64 9.92 -10.78 -2.15
N ILE A 65 10.95 -11.48 -1.67
CA ILE A 65 11.03 -12.96 -1.74
C ILE A 65 10.10 -13.64 -0.72
N PHE A 66 9.76 -12.96 0.38
CA PHE A 66 9.02 -13.55 1.50
C PHE A 66 7.52 -13.26 1.50
N VAL A 67 7.04 -12.39 0.61
CA VAL A 67 5.61 -12.06 0.44
C VAL A 67 4.99 -12.95 -0.63
#